data_AF-A0A0G1R6Q5-F1
#
_entry.id   AF-A0A0G1R6Q5-F1
#
_cell.length_a   1.000
_cell.length_b   1.000
_cell.length_c   1.000
_cell.angle_alpha   90.00
_cell.angle_beta   90.00
_cell.angle_gamma   90.00
#
_symmetry.space_group_name_H-M   'P 1'
#
loop_
_entity.id
_entity.type
_entity.pdbx_description
1 polymer ?
#
loop_
_entity_poly.entity_id
_entity_poly.type
_entity_poly.pdbx_seq_one_letter_code
_entity_poly.pdbx_strand_id
1 'polypeptide(L)'
;MKHIVLFFSFFLFLPLVTDGASASRQFPNYKEETWLAAEYACDAGKTSMTFYKGVDYAVEVIKTADSTTYYILITDDEKKPFYFFVQKPDSSDIKEVSSAEWLRNILKTAPGYYADVSSLYFRKNAGQSDCVRKR
;
A
#
# COMPACT_ATOMS: atom_id res chain seq x y z
N MET A 1 -12.04 -46.07 53.88
CA MET A 1 -11.79 -46.32 52.44
C MET A 1 -12.09 -45.06 51.66
N LYS A 2 -11.23 -44.78 50.66
CA LYS A 2 -11.29 -43.72 49.63
C LYS A 2 -10.74 -42.32 50.02
N HIS A 3 -9.47 -42.14 49.67
CA HIS A 3 -8.84 -40.87 49.34
C HIS A 3 -9.45 -40.28 48.07
N ILE A 4 -9.66 -38.96 48.01
CA ILE A 4 -9.43 -38.17 46.78
C ILE A 4 -8.83 -36.83 47.21
N VAL A 5 -7.54 -36.68 46.92
CA VAL A 5 -6.80 -35.42 47.01
C VAL A 5 -7.18 -34.61 45.77
N LEU A 6 -7.88 -33.49 45.97
CA LEU A 6 -8.15 -32.53 44.90
C LEU A 6 -6.94 -31.59 44.77
N PHE A 7 -6.06 -31.93 43.83
CA PHE A 7 -4.96 -31.07 43.39
C PHE A 7 -5.57 -29.90 42.59
N PHE A 8 -5.59 -28.70 43.17
CA PHE A 8 -6.06 -27.50 42.48
C PHE A 8 -4.91 -26.96 41.63
N SER A 9 -4.82 -27.42 40.38
CA SER A 9 -3.91 -26.84 39.40
C SER A 9 -4.41 -25.43 39.03
N PHE A 10 -3.83 -24.41 39.66
CA PHE A 10 -3.89 -23.04 39.16
C PHE A 10 -3.19 -23.00 37.79
N PHE A 11 -3.96 -23.15 36.72
CA PHE A 11 -3.51 -22.76 35.39
C PHE A 11 -3.30 -21.25 35.40
N LEU A 12 -2.04 -20.84 35.44
CA LEU A 12 -1.60 -19.50 35.09
C LEU A 12 -2.07 -19.20 33.66
N PHE A 13 -3.24 -18.57 33.53
CA PHE A 13 -3.60 -17.82 32.33
C PHE A 13 -2.67 -16.61 32.26
N LEU A 14 -1.46 -16.82 31.76
CA LEU A 14 -0.69 -15.74 31.17
C LEU A 14 -1.50 -15.27 29.96
N PRO A 15 -1.93 -14.00 29.91
CA PRO A 15 -2.38 -13.45 28.64
C PRO A 15 -1.16 -13.51 27.74
N LEU A 16 -1.20 -14.41 26.76
CA LEU A 16 -0.32 -14.37 25.63
C LEU A 16 -0.59 -13.00 25.00
N VAL A 17 0.27 -12.03 25.32
CA VAL A 17 0.42 -10.80 24.56
C VAL A 17 0.88 -11.31 23.21
N THR A 18 -0.11 -11.59 22.34
CA THR A 18 0.16 -11.83 20.95
C THR A 18 0.61 -10.47 20.44
N ASP A 19 1.93 -10.29 20.42
CA ASP A 19 2.58 -9.26 19.64
C ASP A 19 1.89 -9.21 18.28
N GLY A 20 1.47 -8.00 17.93
CA GLY A 20 0.54 -7.73 16.86
C GLY A 20 1.02 -8.27 15.52
N ALA A 21 0.62 -9.50 15.21
CA ALA A 21 0.42 -9.93 13.84
C ALA A 21 -0.72 -9.09 13.29
N SER A 22 -0.41 -7.86 12.86
CA SER A 22 -1.28 -7.08 12.00
C SER A 22 -1.60 -8.00 10.83
N ALA A 23 -2.83 -8.51 10.77
CA ALA A 23 -3.31 -9.24 9.62
C ALA A 23 -2.93 -8.41 8.39
N SER A 24 -2.17 -9.00 7.46
CA SER A 24 -1.81 -8.37 6.19
C SER A 24 -3.08 -7.77 5.60
N ARG A 25 -3.09 -6.45 5.34
CA ARG A 25 -4.29 -5.82 4.79
C ARG A 25 -4.54 -6.41 3.40
N GLN A 26 -5.79 -6.80 3.12
CA GLN A 26 -6.17 -7.20 1.77
C GLN A 26 -6.22 -5.97 0.88
N PHE A 27 -5.60 -6.04 -0.29
CA PHE A 27 -5.69 -4.98 -1.28
C PHE A 27 -7.10 -4.96 -1.90
N PRO A 28 -7.78 -3.80 -1.98
CA PRO A 28 -9.18 -3.73 -2.43
C PRO A 28 -9.33 -3.98 -3.94
N ASN A 29 -10.55 -4.33 -4.38
CA ASN A 29 -10.86 -4.47 -5.80
C ASN A 29 -11.12 -3.10 -6.45
N TYR A 30 -10.09 -2.25 -6.46
CA TYR A 30 -10.22 -0.84 -6.88
C TYR A 30 -10.79 -0.69 -8.30
N LYS A 31 -10.58 -1.64 -9.21
CA LYS A 31 -11.06 -1.54 -10.59
C LYS A 31 -12.60 -1.52 -10.69
N GLU A 32 -13.29 -2.13 -9.74
CA GLU A 32 -14.76 -2.16 -9.70
C GLU A 32 -15.35 -1.11 -8.76
N GLU A 33 -14.59 -0.72 -7.73
CA GLU A 33 -15.05 0.13 -6.63
C GLU A 33 -14.71 1.62 -6.80
N THR A 34 -13.92 1.97 -7.81
CA THR A 34 -13.43 3.34 -8.03
C THR A 34 -13.60 3.77 -9.48
N TRP A 35 -13.47 5.08 -9.72
CA TRP A 35 -13.41 5.64 -11.07
C TRP A 35 -12.04 6.25 -11.35
N LEU A 36 -11.68 6.26 -12.64
CA LEU A 36 -10.46 6.91 -13.13
C LEU A 36 -10.54 8.42 -12.89
N ALA A 37 -9.60 8.96 -12.12
CA ALA A 37 -9.52 10.38 -11.82
C ALA A 37 -8.50 11.12 -12.70
N ALA A 38 -7.32 10.53 -12.91
CA ALA A 38 -6.27 11.11 -13.74
C ALA A 38 -5.24 10.08 -14.21
N GLU A 39 -4.58 10.38 -15.32
CA GLU A 39 -3.49 9.56 -15.88
C GLU A 39 -2.29 10.41 -16.26
N TYR A 40 -1.09 9.90 -16.01
CA TYR A 40 0.18 10.56 -16.33
C TYR A 40 1.15 9.56 -16.95
N ALA A 41 1.96 10.06 -17.88
CA ALA A 41 3.13 9.37 -18.41
C ALA A 41 4.38 10.16 -18.02
N CYS A 42 5.30 9.51 -17.32
CA CYS A 42 6.53 10.09 -16.78
C CYS A 42 7.76 9.42 -17.40
N ASP A 43 8.94 10.01 -17.22
CA ASP A 43 10.23 9.44 -17.65
C ASP A 43 10.24 9.05 -19.14
N ALA A 44 9.71 9.93 -20.01
CA ALA A 44 9.50 9.67 -21.43
C ALA A 44 8.64 8.43 -21.73
N GLY A 45 7.67 8.13 -20.86
CA GLY A 45 6.72 7.02 -21.03
C GLY A 45 7.16 5.70 -20.41
N LYS A 46 8.31 5.65 -19.74
CA LYS A 46 8.81 4.45 -19.02
C LYS A 46 8.04 4.17 -17.74
N THR A 47 7.44 5.21 -17.17
CA THR A 47 6.65 5.12 -15.95
C THR A 47 5.25 5.64 -16.26
N SER A 48 4.23 4.86 -15.96
CA SER A 48 2.83 5.31 -16.04
C SER A 48 2.23 5.39 -14.65
N MET A 49 1.52 6.48 -14.39
CA MET A 49 0.85 6.72 -13.11
C MET A 49 -0.63 6.91 -13.37
N THR A 50 -1.45 6.14 -12.68
CA THR A 50 -2.91 6.17 -12.81
C THR A 50 -3.52 6.38 -11.44
N PHE A 51 -4.44 7.32 -11.36
CA PHE A 51 -5.12 7.64 -10.12
C PHE A 51 -6.59 7.26 -10.20
N TYR A 52 -7.03 6.54 -9.20
CA TYR A 52 -8.38 6.07 -9.03
C TYR A 52 -8.97 6.66 -7.76
N LYS A 53 -10.20 7.14 -7.83
CA LYS A 53 -10.92 7.70 -6.68
C LYS A 53 -12.18 6.89 -6.43
N GLY A 54 -12.37 6.45 -5.19
CA GLY A 54 -13.60 5.86 -4.68
C GLY A 54 -14.32 6.80 -3.73
N VAL A 55 -15.32 6.28 -3.03
CA VAL A 55 -16.08 7.03 -2.02
C VAL A 55 -15.22 7.23 -0.75
N ASP A 56 -14.67 6.14 -0.22
CA ASP A 56 -13.98 6.12 1.08
C ASP A 56 -12.45 5.95 0.98
N TYR A 57 -11.93 5.83 -0.24
CA TYR A 57 -10.50 5.65 -0.49
C TYR A 57 -10.11 6.07 -1.90
N ALA A 58 -8.81 6.20 -2.15
CA ALA A 58 -8.22 6.39 -3.46
C ALA A 58 -7.04 5.45 -3.64
N VAL A 59 -6.70 5.14 -4.90
CA VAL A 59 -5.55 4.32 -5.25
C VAL A 59 -4.71 5.02 -6.29
N GLU A 60 -3.41 5.14 -6.01
CA GLU A 60 -2.41 5.49 -6.99
C GLU A 60 -1.72 4.21 -7.47
N VAL A 61 -1.71 4.01 -8.79
CA VAL A 61 -1.12 2.86 -9.45
C VAL A 61 0.05 3.35 -10.30
N ILE A 62 1.25 2.87 -10.01
CA ILE A 62 2.47 3.21 -10.75
C ILE A 62 2.99 1.95 -11.42
N LYS A 63 3.03 1.93 -12.75
CA LYS A 63 3.65 0.85 -13.52
C LYS A 63 4.98 1.32 -14.08
N THR A 64 6.03 0.55 -13.84
CA THR A 64 7.39 0.85 -14.26
C THR A 64 7.79 0.01 -15.48
N ALA A 65 8.89 0.38 -16.13
CA ALA A 65 9.36 -0.26 -17.36
C ALA A 65 9.70 -1.75 -17.20
N ASP A 66 10.08 -2.17 -16.00
CA ASP A 66 10.31 -3.59 -15.66
C ASP A 66 9.02 -4.38 -15.43
N SER A 67 7.85 -3.76 -15.66
CA SER A 67 6.51 -4.32 -15.43
C SER A 67 6.15 -4.57 -13.96
N THR A 68 6.96 -4.09 -13.01
CA THR A 68 6.55 -4.03 -11.60
C THR A 68 5.44 -3.00 -11.46
N THR A 69 4.40 -3.32 -10.68
CA THR A 69 3.34 -2.36 -10.33
C THR A 69 3.39 -2.04 -8.86
N TYR A 70 3.47 -0.75 -8.56
CA TYR A 70 3.45 -0.20 -7.22
C TYR A 70 2.12 0.45 -6.95
N TYR A 71 1.61 0.30 -5.72
CA TYR A 71 0.34 0.85 -5.32
C TYR A 71 0.48 1.66 -4.03
N ILE A 72 -0.23 2.78 -3.98
CA ILE A 72 -0.48 3.53 -2.75
C ILE A 72 -2.00 3.51 -2.55
N LEU A 73 -2.44 2.89 -1.46
CA LEU A 73 -3.82 2.97 -1.00
C LEU A 73 -3.94 4.14 -0.02
N ILE A 74 -4.76 5.11 -0.38
CA ILE A 74 -5.04 6.32 0.39
C ILE A 74 -6.41 6.15 1.03
N THR A 75 -6.47 6.22 2.35
CA THR A 75 -7.72 6.04 3.11
C THR A 75 -7.99 7.25 3.99
N ASP A 76 -9.23 7.43 4.42
CA ASP A 76 -9.61 8.47 5.39
C ASP A 76 -9.21 8.13 6.85
N ASP A 77 -8.38 7.10 7.06
CA ASP A 77 -7.82 6.75 8.37
C ASP A 77 -6.83 7.84 8.85
N GLU A 78 -7.24 8.59 9.88
CA GLU A 78 -6.42 9.67 10.47
C GLU A 78 -5.09 9.19 11.05
N LYS A 79 -4.99 7.93 11.51
CA LYS A 79 -3.78 7.41 12.14
C LYS A 79 -2.78 6.90 11.11
N LYS A 80 -3.27 6.32 10.02
CA LYS A 80 -2.44 5.81 8.94
C LYS A 80 -3.16 5.98 7.58
N PRO A 81 -3.05 7.17 6.97
CA PRO A 81 -3.77 7.46 5.73
C PRO A 81 -3.20 6.76 4.50
N PHE A 82 -2.02 6.12 4.60
CA PHE A 82 -1.33 5.50 3.49
C PHE A 82 -0.87 4.07 3.77
N TYR A 83 -1.15 3.19 2.81
CA TYR A 83 -0.66 1.81 2.77
C TYR A 83 0.01 1.55 1.42
N PHE A 84 1.10 0.78 1.45
CA PHE A 84 1.99 0.62 0.30
C PHE A 84 2.01 -0.83 -0.14
N PHE A 85 1.80 -1.08 -1.43
CA PHE A 85 1.78 -2.43 -1.99
C PHE A 85 2.63 -2.54 -3.25
N VAL A 86 3.06 -3.77 -3.56
CA VAL A 86 3.83 -4.11 -4.75
C VAL A 86 3.28 -5.39 -5.38
N GLN A 87 3.23 -5.41 -6.70
CA GLN A 87 3.03 -6.58 -7.55
C GLN A 87 4.22 -6.73 -8.49
N LYS A 88 4.85 -7.89 -8.47
CA LYS A 88 5.98 -8.22 -9.36
C LYS A 88 5.48 -8.69 -10.74
N PRO A 89 6.29 -8.58 -11.81
CA PRO A 89 5.88 -8.89 -13.19
C PRO A 89 5.24 -10.27 -13.38
N ASP A 90 5.79 -11.28 -12.72
CA ASP A 90 5.39 -12.69 -12.87
C ASP A 90 4.49 -13.19 -11.73
N SER A 91 3.84 -12.28 -11.00
CA SER A 91 3.00 -12.63 -9.85
C SER A 91 1.62 -11.97 -9.91
N SER A 92 0.58 -12.77 -9.66
CA SER A 92 -0.77 -12.28 -9.40
C SER A 92 -0.90 -11.63 -8.01
N ASP A 93 0.06 -11.87 -7.12
CA ASP A 93 -0.06 -11.49 -5.71
C ASP A 93 0.36 -10.04 -5.50
N ILE A 94 -0.54 -9.28 -4.89
CA ILE A 94 -0.27 -7.93 -4.40
C ILE A 94 0.11 -8.04 -2.92
N LYS A 95 1.30 -7.59 -2.57
CA LYS A 95 1.83 -7.69 -1.19
C LYS A 95 1.96 -6.31 -0.57
N GLU A 96 1.47 -6.17 0.66
CA GLU A 96 1.77 -4.99 1.49
C GLU A 96 3.26 -4.99 1.85
N VAL A 97 3.88 -3.81 1.79
CA VAL A 97 5.29 -3.59 2.15
C VAL A 97 5.39 -2.34 3.03
N SER A 98 6.50 -2.20 3.73
CA SER A 98 6.78 -0.94 4.45
C SER A 98 6.99 0.21 3.46
N SER A 99 6.71 1.45 3.89
CA SER A 99 6.97 2.65 3.10
C SER A 99 8.45 2.77 2.67
N ALA A 100 9.39 2.42 3.58
CA ALA A 100 10.82 2.45 3.30
C ALA A 100 11.23 1.40 2.25
N GLU A 101 10.67 0.20 2.32
CA GLU A 101 10.89 -0.83 1.30
C GLU A 101 10.30 -0.42 -0.05
N TRP A 102 9.06 0.08 -0.05
CA TRP A 102 8.37 0.55 -1.24
C TRP A 102 9.17 1.65 -1.95
N LEU A 103 9.58 2.70 -1.21
CA LEU A 103 10.35 3.82 -1.74
C LEU A 103 11.69 3.37 -2.33
N ARG A 104 12.42 2.51 -1.60
CA ARG A 104 13.67 1.94 -2.08
C ARG A 104 13.48 1.12 -3.35
N ASN A 105 12.36 0.41 -3.48
CA ASN A 105 12.10 -0.42 -4.65
C ASN A 105 11.71 0.43 -5.87
N ILE A 106 10.82 1.42 -5.71
CA ILE A 106 10.40 2.27 -6.83
C ILE A 106 11.54 3.16 -7.33
N LEU A 107 12.39 3.70 -6.46
CA LEU A 107 13.53 4.53 -6.88
C LEU A 107 14.60 3.75 -7.66
N LYS A 108 14.64 2.42 -7.55
CA LYS A 108 15.51 1.58 -8.38
C LYS A 108 15.02 1.48 -9.82
N THR A 109 13.70 1.48 -10.02
CA THR A 109 13.06 1.18 -11.32
C THR A 109 12.55 2.43 -12.02
N ALA A 110 12.15 3.44 -11.24
CA ALA A 110 11.75 4.78 -11.66
C ALA A 110 12.48 5.82 -10.79
N PRO A 111 13.78 6.08 -11.02
CA PRO A 111 14.57 7.01 -10.22
C PRO A 111 14.07 8.47 -10.29
N GLY A 112 13.33 8.84 -11.33
CA GLY A 112 12.65 10.12 -11.47
C GLY A 112 11.30 10.20 -10.76
N TYR A 113 10.85 9.12 -10.14
CA TYR A 113 9.62 9.10 -9.35
C TYR A 113 9.83 9.87 -8.04
N TYR A 114 9.24 11.06 -7.96
CA TYR A 114 9.14 11.82 -6.72
C TYR A 114 7.76 11.58 -6.09
N ALA A 115 7.74 10.71 -5.08
CA ALA A 115 6.65 10.62 -4.13
C ALA A 115 6.70 11.84 -3.19
N ASP A 116 6.24 12.98 -3.66
CA ASP A 116 5.54 13.86 -2.73
C ASP A 116 4.24 13.10 -2.46
N VAL A 117 4.15 12.41 -1.30
CA VAL A 117 3.17 11.35 -0.94
C VAL A 117 1.73 11.88 -0.83
N SER A 118 1.41 12.91 -1.61
CA SER A 118 0.31 13.82 -1.45
C SER A 118 -0.22 14.30 -2.81
N SER A 119 0.29 13.78 -3.93
CA SER A 119 0.26 14.52 -5.21
C SER A 119 -1.10 14.68 -5.89
N LEU A 120 -2.19 14.05 -5.45
CA LEU A 120 -3.55 14.46 -5.86
C LEU A 120 -4.37 15.13 -4.74
N TYR A 121 -4.06 14.86 -3.49
CA TYR A 121 -4.75 15.49 -2.35
C TYR A 121 -4.14 16.85 -1.95
N PHE A 122 -2.89 17.14 -2.35
CA PHE A 122 -2.10 18.29 -1.90
C PHE A 122 -1.18 18.92 -2.96
N ARG A 123 -1.43 18.72 -4.26
CA ARG A 123 -0.60 19.36 -5.31
C ARG A 123 -0.78 20.90 -5.31
N LYS A 124 0.05 21.58 -4.51
CA LYS A 124 0.38 22.99 -4.70
C LYS A 124 1.84 23.24 -5.09
N ASN A 125 2.80 22.32 -4.82
CA ASN A 125 4.22 22.63 -5.01
C ASN A 125 5.12 21.43 -5.37
N ALA A 126 4.72 20.55 -6.29
CA ALA A 126 5.69 19.60 -6.86
C ALA A 126 6.43 20.29 -8.02
N GLY A 127 7.71 20.59 -7.82
CA GLY A 127 8.61 21.02 -8.89
C GLY A 127 8.55 20.05 -10.06
N GLN A 128 8.62 20.60 -11.28
CA GLN A 128 8.61 19.91 -12.59
C GLN A 128 9.01 18.43 -12.50
N SER A 129 8.01 17.55 -12.39
CA SER A 129 8.20 16.17 -12.77
C SER A 129 8.09 16.08 -14.29
N ASP A 130 8.89 15.23 -14.93
CA ASP A 130 8.83 14.89 -16.37
C ASP A 130 7.53 14.13 -16.74
N CYS A 131 6.47 14.36 -15.98
CA CYS A 131 5.17 13.73 -16.10
C CYS A 131 4.23 14.59 -16.94
N VAL A 132 3.80 14.06 -18.07
CA VAL A 132 2.77 14.68 -18.91
C VAL A 132 1.43 14.05 -18.56
N ARG A 133 0.46 14.89 -18.16
CA ARG A 133 -0.92 14.45 -17.95
C ARG A 133 -1.53 13.99 -19.27
N LYS A 134 -2.12 12.79 -19.27
CA LYS A 134 -2.81 12.18 -20.42
C LYS A 134 -4.32 12.40 -20.36
N ARG A 135 -4.89 12.38 -19.14
CA ARG A 135 -6.32 12.55 -18.86
C ARG A 135 -6.54 13.18 -17.50
#